data_AF-A0A955E7N0-F1
#
_entry.id   AF-A0A955E7N0-F1
#
_cell.length_a   1.000
_cell.length_b   1.000
_cell.length_c   1.000
_cell.angle_alpha   90.00
_cell.angle_beta   90.00
_cell.angle_gamma   90.00
#
_symmetry.space_group_name_H-M   'P 1'
#
loop_
_entity.id
_entity.type
_entity.pdbx_description
1 polymer ?
#
loop_
_entity_poly.entity_id
_entity_poly.type
_entity_poly.pdbx_seq_one_letter_code
_entity_poly.pdbx_strand_id
1 'polypeptide(L)'
;MMLPRNTLAGNISAIRASSAAIMLGLIAPSAVAQDISPSDAMESYRTVDSWVRAWDIERAPDESTASDPLQAVGIIIRLDGRVIGRASIASIEPDEQLLWRATRIAMHRAGVELPSERDAGWEEERAEQIGSMTISVELGRGLVPVADSELDAPGLGRTPASVGIAVGRGDQIEVMTTELMLMQGLDLVQAAQSLAVQLSGDGAVALDSAREIADAGFTIYRYTPVSIAQPGVGLGAEFLDRGGRLIQPAEISTRSLMQLAEGIAAHLRVQRWAGIERYGLRGTLDPITGKHSPTIASVFEQGIAAYALLDYGSLGESASHQLARQGGRDILRDLAVREPGEDPIEGDLIGAAACAAALAEIDPGIVSNAAELKQLREMCVQEMARAYVDGVGFHESVPGGARGLVAWGMLRASTMDARMDRATALAAVRSVFREVPAAQLVTQM
;
A
#
# COMPACT_ATOMS: atom_id res chain seq x y z
N MET A 1 50.04 8.27 -48.19
CA MET A 1 49.31 7.42 -49.15
C MET A 1 47.83 7.49 -48.77
N MET A 2 47.16 8.61 -49.08
CA MET A 2 46.22 8.80 -50.20
C MET A 2 44.98 7.88 -50.15
N LEU A 3 43.91 8.40 -49.49
CA LEU A 3 42.49 8.61 -49.93
C LEU A 3 41.75 7.55 -50.79
N PRO A 4 40.39 7.59 -50.95
CA PRO A 4 39.31 8.23 -50.16
C PRO A 4 37.98 7.41 -50.01
N ARG A 5 37.07 8.04 -49.25
CA ARG A 5 35.58 7.97 -49.21
C ARG A 5 34.88 7.59 -50.54
N ASN A 6 33.75 6.87 -50.43
CA ASN A 6 32.67 6.96 -51.40
C ASN A 6 31.30 7.19 -50.71
N THR A 7 30.69 8.28 -51.13
CA THR A 7 29.31 8.76 -50.99
C THR A 7 28.30 7.87 -51.71
N LEU A 8 27.11 7.70 -51.13
CA LEU A 8 25.89 7.41 -51.89
C LEU A 8 24.73 8.23 -51.30
N ALA A 9 24.48 9.38 -51.94
CA ALA A 9 23.21 10.06 -51.94
C ALA A 9 22.50 9.67 -53.25
N GLY A 10 21.21 9.34 -53.17
CA GLY A 10 20.38 9.01 -54.32
C GLY A 10 18.91 9.15 -53.98
N ASN A 11 18.38 10.36 -54.17
CA ASN A 11 16.96 10.62 -54.32
C ASN A 11 16.49 10.09 -55.70
N ILE A 12 15.25 9.60 -55.79
CA ILE A 12 14.21 10.04 -56.75
C ILE A 12 12.91 9.24 -56.53
N SER A 13 11.88 10.01 -56.19
CA SER A 13 10.43 9.85 -56.29
C SER A 13 9.82 8.75 -57.19
N ALA A 14 8.67 8.17 -56.80
CA ALA A 14 7.33 8.67 -57.17
C ALA A 14 6.20 7.59 -57.11
N ILE A 15 5.05 8.02 -56.58
CA ILE A 15 3.65 7.59 -56.87
C ILE A 15 3.16 6.25 -56.26
N ARG A 16 2.29 6.35 -55.25
CA ARG A 16 0.84 6.11 -55.42
C ARG A 16 0.04 6.75 -54.30
N ALA A 17 -0.89 7.61 -54.72
CA ALA A 17 -1.89 8.24 -53.89
C ALA A 17 -2.93 7.21 -53.43
N SER A 18 -3.37 7.33 -52.19
CA SER A 18 -4.69 6.85 -51.77
C SER A 18 -5.24 7.85 -50.77
N SER A 19 -6.21 8.62 -51.25
CA SER A 19 -7.04 9.55 -50.51
C SER A 19 -7.82 8.77 -49.45
N ALA A 20 -7.43 8.91 -48.19
CA ALA A 20 -8.27 8.57 -47.05
C ALA A 20 -8.89 9.87 -46.55
N ALA A 21 -10.21 9.96 -46.65
CA ALA A 21 -10.99 11.04 -46.09
C ALA A 21 -10.74 11.11 -44.58
N ILE A 22 -10.10 12.19 -44.14
CA ILE A 22 -10.00 12.54 -42.73
C ILE A 22 -11.40 12.99 -42.30
N MET A 23 -12.14 12.06 -41.70
CA MET A 23 -13.27 12.39 -40.84
C MET A 23 -12.73 13.24 -39.70
N LEU A 24 -12.98 14.55 -39.78
CA LEU A 24 -12.90 15.49 -38.66
C LEU A 24 -13.94 15.04 -37.62
N GLY A 25 -13.56 14.05 -36.81
CA GLY A 25 -14.21 13.79 -35.54
C GLY A 25 -14.03 15.04 -34.69
N LEU A 26 -15.14 15.62 -34.26
CA LEU A 26 -15.17 16.55 -33.15
C LEU A 26 -14.49 15.87 -31.96
N ILE A 27 -13.20 16.13 -31.79
CA ILE A 27 -12.52 15.87 -30.52
C ILE A 27 -13.15 16.88 -29.58
N ALA A 28 -14.16 16.43 -28.82
CA ALA A 28 -14.60 17.18 -27.66
C ALA A 28 -13.34 17.50 -26.84
N PRO A 29 -13.10 18.77 -26.47
CA PRO A 29 -11.94 19.11 -25.67
C PRO A 29 -11.95 18.20 -24.45
N SER A 30 -10.91 17.36 -24.31
CA SER A 30 -10.72 16.55 -23.12
C SER A 30 -10.76 17.53 -21.95
N ALA A 31 -11.82 17.47 -21.15
CA ALA A 31 -11.98 18.33 -19.99
C ALA A 31 -10.72 18.10 -19.14
N VAL A 32 -9.84 19.10 -19.12
CA VAL A 32 -8.68 19.08 -18.24
C VAL A 32 -9.28 19.03 -16.84
N ALA A 33 -9.09 17.91 -16.15
CA ALA A 33 -9.48 17.78 -14.76
C ALA A 33 -8.87 18.97 -14.04
N GLN A 34 -9.72 19.82 -13.45
CA GLN A 34 -9.25 20.99 -12.72
C GLN A 34 -8.65 20.48 -11.42
N ASP A 35 -7.32 20.48 -11.33
CA ASP A 35 -6.63 20.15 -10.09
C ASP A 35 -7.01 21.16 -9.00
N ILE A 36 -7.34 20.64 -7.81
CA ILE A 36 -7.58 21.46 -6.63
C ILE A 36 -6.22 21.98 -6.16
N SER A 37 -6.07 23.30 -6.01
CA SER A 37 -4.81 23.83 -5.53
C SER A 37 -4.60 23.48 -4.04
N PRO A 38 -3.34 23.31 -3.58
CA PRO A 38 -3.08 23.05 -2.17
C PRO A 38 -3.64 24.13 -1.22
N SER A 39 -3.70 25.40 -1.65
CA SER A 39 -4.31 26.45 -0.82
C SER A 39 -5.82 26.23 -0.64
N ASP A 40 -6.54 25.93 -1.71
CA ASP A 40 -8.01 25.78 -1.67
C ASP A 40 -8.40 24.52 -0.91
N ALA A 41 -7.61 23.45 -1.06
CA ALA A 41 -7.79 22.22 -0.30
C ALA A 41 -7.58 22.46 1.21
N MET A 42 -6.53 23.19 1.58
CA MET A 42 -6.25 23.52 2.99
C MET A 42 -7.28 24.49 3.57
N GLU A 43 -7.81 25.40 2.77
CA GLU A 43 -8.93 26.26 3.17
C GLU A 43 -10.19 25.43 3.44
N SER A 44 -10.53 24.51 2.52
CA SER A 44 -11.65 23.57 2.69
C SER A 44 -11.49 22.75 3.98
N TYR A 45 -10.28 22.26 4.27
CA TYR A 45 -9.98 21.57 5.51
C TYR A 45 -10.22 22.44 6.74
N ARG A 46 -9.70 23.67 6.76
CA ARG A 46 -9.89 24.60 7.90
C ARG A 46 -11.35 24.93 8.13
N THR A 47 -12.14 25.04 7.07
CA THR A 47 -13.59 25.21 7.17
C THR A 47 -14.24 24.01 7.86
N VAL A 48 -13.91 22.78 7.44
CA VAL A 48 -14.39 21.56 8.10
C VAL A 48 -13.96 21.50 9.56
N ASP A 49 -12.67 21.73 9.85
CA ASP A 49 -12.15 21.74 11.22
C ASP A 49 -12.89 22.79 12.06
N SER A 50 -13.13 24.00 11.55
CA SER A 50 -13.88 25.02 12.29
C SER A 50 -15.30 24.58 12.68
N TRP A 51 -16.03 23.94 11.77
CA TRP A 51 -17.38 23.41 12.04
C TRP A 51 -17.35 22.27 13.06
N VAL A 52 -16.38 21.35 12.94
CA VAL A 52 -16.24 20.23 13.87
C VAL A 52 -15.82 20.72 15.25
N ARG A 53 -14.86 21.66 15.36
CA ARG A 53 -14.41 22.20 16.65
C ARG A 53 -15.46 23.06 17.34
N ALA A 54 -16.26 23.81 16.59
CA ALA A 54 -17.40 24.54 17.14
C ALA A 54 -18.60 23.63 17.43
N TRP A 55 -18.61 22.43 16.86
CA TRP A 55 -19.76 21.53 16.80
C TRP A 55 -21.05 22.22 16.33
N ASP A 56 -20.91 23.15 15.39
CA ASP A 56 -22.00 23.96 14.85
C ASP A 56 -21.92 23.97 13.31
N ILE A 57 -22.96 23.45 12.67
CA ILE A 57 -23.09 23.36 11.20
C ILE A 57 -24.53 23.61 10.73
N GLU A 58 -25.37 24.25 11.54
CA GLU A 58 -26.82 24.25 11.31
C GLU A 58 -27.27 25.05 10.08
N ARG A 59 -26.53 26.09 9.69
CA ARG A 59 -26.86 26.91 8.52
C ARG A 59 -25.95 26.57 7.36
N ALA A 60 -26.56 26.36 6.20
CA ALA A 60 -25.82 26.35 4.95
C ALA A 60 -25.10 27.70 4.79
N PRO A 61 -23.84 27.70 4.36
CA PRO A 61 -23.14 28.95 4.05
C PRO A 61 -23.93 29.76 3.02
N ASP A 62 -23.97 31.08 3.19
CA ASP A 62 -24.52 31.98 2.18
C ASP A 62 -23.70 31.84 0.89
N GLU A 63 -24.32 32.06 -0.29
CA GLU A 63 -23.66 31.95 -1.61
C GLU A 63 -22.36 32.77 -1.69
N SER A 64 -22.23 33.86 -0.94
CA SER A 64 -21.00 34.68 -0.89
C SER A 64 -19.83 34.06 -0.12
N THR A 65 -20.06 32.97 0.61
CA THR A 65 -19.06 32.21 1.38
C THR A 65 -18.86 30.80 0.84
N ALA A 66 -19.42 30.54 -0.34
CA ALA A 66 -19.38 29.24 -0.96
C ALA A 66 -17.94 28.89 -1.34
N SER A 67 -17.50 27.70 -0.94
CA SER A 67 -16.20 27.17 -1.38
C SER A 67 -16.22 26.96 -2.88
N ASP A 68 -15.05 26.93 -3.50
CA ASP A 68 -14.93 26.49 -4.88
C ASP A 68 -15.72 25.18 -5.11
N PRO A 69 -16.39 25.04 -6.26
CA PRO A 69 -17.28 23.92 -6.49
C PRO A 69 -16.51 22.60 -6.57
N LEU A 70 -17.06 21.58 -5.91
CA LEU A 70 -16.50 20.23 -5.80
C LEU A 70 -17.45 19.22 -6.44
N GLN A 71 -16.92 18.05 -6.81
CA GLN A 71 -17.74 16.95 -7.35
C GLN A 71 -17.64 15.67 -6.52
N ALA A 72 -16.66 15.56 -5.63
CA ALA A 72 -16.58 14.49 -4.64
C ALA A 72 -16.00 15.02 -3.32
N VAL A 73 -16.59 14.62 -2.20
CA VAL A 73 -16.10 14.93 -0.86
C VAL A 73 -16.22 13.70 0.03
N GLY A 74 -15.15 13.35 0.74
CA GLY A 74 -15.16 12.43 1.87
C GLY A 74 -14.73 13.13 3.16
N ILE A 75 -15.42 12.83 4.26
CA ILE A 75 -15.10 13.32 5.60
C ILE A 75 -15.05 12.13 6.54
N ILE A 76 -13.97 12.02 7.32
CA ILE A 76 -13.84 11.06 8.41
C ILE A 76 -13.49 11.81 9.70
N ILE A 77 -14.26 11.56 10.75
CA ILE A 77 -14.05 12.10 12.09
C ILE A 77 -13.69 10.93 13.01
N ARG A 78 -12.55 11.05 13.70
CA ARG A 78 -12.07 10.05 14.65
C ARG A 78 -11.96 10.62 16.04
N LEU A 79 -12.26 9.81 17.04
CA LEU A 79 -12.01 10.06 18.46
C LEU A 79 -11.09 8.96 18.96
N ASP A 80 -9.91 9.32 19.47
CA ASP A 80 -8.89 8.38 19.94
C ASP A 80 -8.53 7.29 18.92
N GLY A 81 -8.44 7.68 17.64
CA GLY A 81 -8.16 6.77 16.52
C GLY A 81 -9.34 5.93 16.04
N ARG A 82 -10.46 5.88 16.77
CA ARG A 82 -11.71 5.22 16.35
C ARG A 82 -12.52 6.12 15.45
N VAL A 83 -12.96 5.63 14.29
CA VAL A 83 -13.89 6.37 13.43
C VAL A 83 -15.27 6.44 14.09
N ILE A 84 -15.74 7.66 14.35
CA ILE A 84 -17.06 7.93 14.94
C ILE A 84 -18.00 8.62 13.95
N GLY A 85 -17.47 9.36 12.98
CA GLY A 85 -18.25 10.00 11.92
C GLY A 85 -17.64 9.74 10.56
N ARG A 86 -18.48 9.48 9.56
CA ARG A 86 -18.05 9.33 8.17
C ARG A 86 -19.10 9.78 7.18
N ALA A 87 -18.71 10.42 6.09
CA ALA A 87 -19.58 10.72 4.96
C ALA A 87 -18.79 10.73 3.66
N SER A 88 -19.42 10.31 2.58
CA SER A 88 -18.92 10.45 1.22
C SER A 88 -20.08 10.84 0.34
N ILE A 89 -19.91 11.90 -0.45
CA ILE A 89 -20.95 12.45 -1.32
C ILE A 89 -20.32 12.96 -2.61
N ALA A 90 -21.02 12.78 -3.72
CA ALA A 90 -20.61 13.27 -5.03
C ALA A 90 -21.74 14.00 -5.74
N SER A 91 -21.37 14.75 -6.78
CA SER A 91 -22.29 15.42 -7.68
C SER A 91 -21.73 15.35 -9.10
N ILE A 92 -22.59 15.04 -10.08
CA ILE A 92 -22.22 15.03 -11.51
C ILE A 92 -21.81 16.44 -11.95
N GLU A 93 -22.51 17.47 -11.48
CA GLU A 93 -22.18 18.86 -11.73
C GLU A 93 -21.37 19.45 -10.56
N PRO A 94 -20.43 20.37 -10.81
CA PRO A 94 -19.71 21.06 -9.74
C PRO A 94 -20.68 21.74 -8.76
N ASP A 95 -20.52 21.47 -7.45
CA ASP A 95 -21.45 21.89 -6.41
C ASP A 95 -20.71 22.51 -5.22
N GLU A 96 -21.03 23.77 -4.91
CA GLU A 96 -20.38 24.56 -3.85
C GLU A 96 -20.86 24.19 -2.44
N GLN A 97 -21.99 23.50 -2.31
CA GLN A 97 -22.55 23.04 -1.03
C GLN A 97 -22.14 21.61 -0.67
N LEU A 98 -21.38 20.94 -1.54
CA LEU A 98 -21.00 19.54 -1.37
C LEU A 98 -20.19 19.32 -0.08
N LEU A 99 -19.25 20.22 0.23
CA LEU A 99 -18.42 20.17 1.45
C LEU A 99 -19.26 20.28 2.73
N TRP A 100 -20.20 21.22 2.77
CA TRP A 100 -21.10 21.41 3.90
C TRP A 100 -22.01 20.20 4.11
N ARG A 101 -22.63 19.67 3.05
CA ARG A 101 -23.50 18.47 3.15
C ARG A 101 -22.73 17.25 3.66
N ALA A 102 -21.54 17.00 3.13
CA ALA A 102 -20.67 15.90 3.57
C ALA A 102 -20.35 16.03 5.06
N THR A 103 -19.92 17.22 5.49
CA THR A 103 -19.52 17.47 6.87
C THR A 103 -20.71 17.33 7.82
N ARG A 104 -21.88 17.86 7.46
CA ARG A 104 -23.10 17.73 8.27
C ARG A 104 -23.50 16.26 8.48
N ILE A 105 -23.41 15.43 7.44
CA ILE A 105 -23.68 13.98 7.56
C ILE A 105 -22.65 13.30 8.48
N ALA A 106 -21.36 13.63 8.32
CA ALA A 106 -20.30 13.06 9.15
C ALA A 106 -20.45 13.46 10.63
N MET A 107 -20.71 14.73 10.92
CA MET A 107 -20.96 15.25 12.27
C MET A 107 -22.23 14.65 12.89
N HIS A 108 -23.30 14.49 12.11
CA HIS A 108 -24.52 13.84 12.60
C HIS A 108 -24.25 12.39 13.04
N ARG A 109 -23.52 11.61 12.23
CA ARG A 109 -23.11 10.24 12.58
C ARG A 109 -22.20 10.21 13.80
N ALA A 110 -21.22 11.12 13.88
CA ALA A 110 -20.36 11.26 15.05
C ALA A 110 -21.17 11.58 16.32
N GLY A 111 -22.17 12.45 16.22
CA GLY A 111 -23.03 12.81 17.36
C GLY A 111 -23.87 11.65 17.92
N VAL A 112 -24.18 10.63 17.10
CA VAL A 112 -24.86 9.40 17.56
C VAL A 112 -23.91 8.48 18.33
N GLU A 113 -22.61 8.50 18.00
CA GLU A 113 -21.58 7.66 18.62
C GLU A 113 -20.95 8.29 19.89
N LEU A 114 -21.17 9.58 20.12
CA LEU A 114 -20.70 10.26 21.34
C LEU A 114 -21.55 9.85 22.55
N PRO A 115 -20.95 9.69 23.74
CA PRO A 115 -21.68 9.42 24.98
C PRO A 115 -22.83 10.42 25.20
N SER A 116 -23.99 9.90 25.58
CA SER A 116 -25.25 10.65 25.64
C SER A 116 -25.78 10.91 27.05
N GLU A 117 -25.07 10.47 28.09
CA GLU A 117 -25.48 10.72 29.47
C GLU A 117 -25.32 12.22 29.78
N ARG A 118 -26.45 12.94 29.76
CA ARG A 118 -26.51 14.36 30.10
C ARG A 118 -26.48 14.53 31.61
N ASP A 119 -25.30 14.43 32.19
CA ASP A 119 -25.05 14.79 33.58
C ASP A 119 -24.56 16.26 33.70
N ALA A 120 -24.18 16.66 34.91
CA ALA A 120 -23.70 18.03 35.17
C ALA A 120 -22.32 18.34 34.55
N GLY A 121 -21.58 17.32 34.07
CA GLY A 121 -20.27 17.44 33.42
C GLY A 121 -20.31 17.27 31.91
N TRP A 122 -21.46 16.92 31.34
CA TRP A 122 -21.62 16.59 29.92
C TRP A 122 -21.09 17.64 28.96
N GLU A 123 -21.27 18.94 29.23
CA GLU A 123 -20.77 20.01 28.34
C GLU A 123 -19.23 20.07 28.33
N GLU A 124 -18.59 19.84 29.47
CA GLU A 124 -17.13 19.86 29.61
C GLU A 124 -16.51 18.60 28.98
N GLU A 125 -17.06 17.42 29.27
CA GLU A 125 -16.62 16.15 28.66
C GLU A 125 -16.80 16.19 27.14
N ARG A 126 -17.92 16.72 26.65
CA ARG A 126 -18.15 16.86 25.22
C ARG A 126 -17.17 17.82 24.57
N ALA A 127 -16.87 18.95 25.20
CA ALA A 127 -15.87 19.89 24.70
C ALA A 127 -14.47 19.25 24.65
N GLU A 128 -14.10 18.46 25.67
CA GLU A 128 -12.86 17.69 25.70
C GLU A 128 -12.80 16.65 24.57
N GLN A 129 -13.86 15.86 24.39
CA GLN A 129 -13.97 14.87 23.30
C GLN A 129 -13.88 15.53 21.92
N ILE A 130 -14.56 16.66 21.70
CA ILE A 130 -14.45 17.43 20.45
C ILE A 130 -13.02 17.93 20.25
N GLY A 131 -12.36 18.39 21.32
CA GLY A 131 -10.95 18.80 21.29
C GLY A 131 -9.99 17.67 20.92
N SER A 132 -10.30 16.42 21.29
CA SER A 132 -9.49 15.24 20.99
C SER A 132 -9.81 14.57 19.66
N MET A 133 -10.74 15.10 18.86
CA MET A 133 -11.02 14.55 17.54
C MET A 133 -9.89 14.80 16.54
N THR A 134 -9.73 13.89 15.59
CA THR A 134 -8.94 14.10 14.37
C THR A 134 -9.83 14.00 13.15
N ILE A 135 -9.50 14.78 12.12
CA ILE A 135 -10.31 14.92 10.91
C ILE A 135 -9.48 14.54 9.69
N SER A 136 -10.05 13.70 8.81
CA SER A 136 -9.60 13.52 7.42
C SER A 136 -10.65 14.12 6.47
N VAL A 137 -10.16 14.80 5.43
CA VAL A 137 -10.95 15.36 4.34
C VAL A 137 -10.35 14.90 3.02
N GLU A 138 -11.17 14.32 2.16
CA GLU A 138 -10.82 13.98 0.78
C GLU A 138 -11.66 14.82 -0.17
N LEU A 139 -11.03 15.49 -1.13
CA LEU A 139 -11.68 16.40 -2.07
C LEU A 139 -11.43 15.94 -3.51
N GLY A 140 -12.43 16.04 -4.36
CA GLY A 140 -12.34 15.70 -5.78
C GLY A 140 -13.03 16.72 -6.68
N ARG A 141 -12.34 17.07 -7.77
CA ARG A 141 -12.87 17.82 -8.92
C ARG A 141 -12.68 17.00 -10.19
N GLY A 142 -13.54 17.25 -11.18
CA GLY A 142 -13.48 16.59 -12.48
C GLY A 142 -13.78 15.11 -12.40
N LEU A 143 -15.06 14.73 -12.23
CA LEU A 143 -15.46 13.35 -12.44
C LEU A 143 -15.26 12.97 -13.91
N VAL A 144 -14.30 12.10 -14.18
CA VAL A 144 -13.96 11.63 -15.53
C VAL A 144 -14.59 10.25 -15.73
N PRO A 145 -15.49 10.06 -16.71
CA PRO A 145 -15.98 8.74 -17.06
C PRO A 145 -14.83 7.80 -17.43
N VAL A 146 -14.86 6.58 -16.91
CA VAL A 146 -13.92 5.51 -17.29
C VAL A 146 -14.18 5.16 -18.75
N ALA A 147 -13.12 5.12 -19.57
CA ALA A 147 -13.27 4.85 -20.99
C ALA A 147 -13.66 3.38 -21.25
N ASP A 148 -14.36 3.10 -22.35
CA ASP A 148 -14.75 1.73 -22.72
C ASP A 148 -13.56 0.76 -22.79
N SER A 149 -12.38 1.24 -23.18
CA SER A 149 -11.16 0.42 -23.20
C SER A 149 -10.58 0.11 -21.82
N GLU A 150 -10.92 0.92 -20.81
CA GLU A 150 -10.48 0.75 -19.41
C GLU A 150 -11.40 -0.22 -18.64
N LEU A 151 -12.65 -0.43 -19.07
CA LEU A 151 -13.62 -1.29 -18.35
C LEU A 151 -13.19 -2.76 -18.25
N ASP A 152 -12.45 -3.28 -19.24
CA ASP A 152 -11.91 -4.65 -19.20
C ASP A 152 -10.51 -4.73 -18.59
N ALA A 153 -9.88 -3.58 -18.33
CA ALA A 153 -8.53 -3.55 -17.78
C ALA A 153 -8.57 -3.92 -16.29
N PRO A 154 -7.60 -4.73 -15.80
CA PRO A 154 -7.47 -4.99 -14.37
C PRO A 154 -7.40 -3.67 -13.58
N GLY A 155 -8.22 -3.55 -12.53
CA GLY A 155 -8.31 -2.33 -11.72
C GLY A 155 -8.72 -1.09 -12.53
N LEU A 156 -9.49 -1.24 -13.61
CA LEU A 156 -9.86 -0.14 -14.51
C LEU A 156 -8.65 0.61 -15.07
N GLY A 157 -7.52 -0.09 -15.24
CA GLY A 157 -6.26 0.49 -15.72
C GLY A 157 -5.53 1.38 -14.70
N ARG A 158 -5.88 1.30 -13.40
CA ARG A 158 -5.29 2.09 -12.33
C ARG A 158 -4.86 1.24 -11.15
N THR A 159 -3.93 1.77 -10.38
CA THR A 159 -3.53 1.18 -9.10
C THR A 159 -4.63 1.45 -8.06
N PRO A 160 -5.02 0.48 -7.22
CA PRO A 160 -5.91 0.72 -6.09
C PRO A 160 -5.45 1.92 -5.24
N ALA A 161 -6.42 2.66 -4.69
CA ALA A 161 -6.20 3.85 -3.86
C ALA A 161 -5.43 5.01 -4.51
N SER A 162 -5.21 4.99 -5.83
CA SER A 162 -4.63 6.13 -6.57
C SER A 162 -5.69 7.12 -7.09
N VAL A 163 -6.95 6.68 -7.16
CA VAL A 163 -8.11 7.45 -7.61
C VAL A 163 -9.32 7.10 -6.76
N GLY A 164 -10.21 8.06 -6.54
CA GLY A 164 -11.54 7.76 -6.01
C GLY A 164 -12.48 7.32 -7.13
N ILE A 165 -13.51 6.55 -6.79
CA ILE A 165 -14.50 6.03 -7.73
C ILE A 165 -15.88 6.58 -7.38
N ALA A 166 -16.61 7.01 -8.40
CA ALA A 166 -18.04 7.28 -8.29
C ALA A 166 -18.79 6.48 -9.34
N VAL A 167 -20.03 6.10 -9.04
CA VAL A 167 -20.93 5.44 -9.98
C VAL A 167 -22.19 6.27 -10.06
N GLY A 168 -22.63 6.58 -11.28
CA GLY A 168 -23.87 7.30 -11.53
C GLY A 168 -24.89 6.42 -12.27
N ARG A 169 -26.17 6.66 -12.00
CA ARG A 169 -27.30 6.08 -12.74
C ARG A 169 -28.41 7.13 -12.85
N GLY A 170 -28.61 7.68 -14.05
CA GLY A 170 -29.53 8.80 -14.24
C GLY A 170 -29.03 10.06 -13.53
N ASP A 171 -29.84 10.60 -12.62
CA ASP A 171 -29.54 11.77 -11.77
C ASP A 171 -28.90 11.41 -10.42
N GLN A 172 -28.80 10.12 -10.11
CA GLN A 172 -28.22 9.63 -8.85
C GLN A 172 -26.73 9.32 -9.04
N ILE A 173 -25.93 9.65 -8.03
CA ILE A 173 -24.51 9.34 -7.98
C ILE A 173 -24.09 8.96 -6.56
N GLU A 174 -23.27 7.93 -6.45
CA GLU A 174 -22.65 7.47 -5.21
C GLU A 174 -21.13 7.45 -5.39
N VAL A 175 -20.39 7.66 -4.30
CA VAL A 175 -18.92 7.76 -4.34
C VAL A 175 -18.26 6.99 -3.22
N MET A 176 -17.14 6.37 -3.55
CA MET A 176 -16.22 5.77 -2.60
C MET A 176 -14.87 6.48 -2.70
N THR A 177 -14.48 7.11 -1.59
CA THR A 177 -13.18 7.78 -1.44
C THR A 177 -12.05 6.79 -1.28
N THR A 178 -10.82 7.20 -1.61
CA THR A 178 -9.64 6.33 -1.50
C THR A 178 -9.42 5.82 -0.08
N GLU A 179 -9.63 6.68 0.93
CA GLU A 179 -9.50 6.28 2.33
C GLU A 179 -10.53 5.19 2.72
N LEU A 180 -11.77 5.29 2.22
CA LEU A 180 -12.80 4.27 2.47
C LEU A 180 -12.50 2.97 1.74
N MET A 181 -12.00 3.03 0.50
CA MET A 181 -11.58 1.84 -0.23
C MET A 181 -10.47 1.10 0.53
N LEU A 182 -9.44 1.83 0.98
CA LEU A 182 -8.34 1.28 1.78
C LEU A 182 -8.85 0.66 3.09
N MET A 183 -9.72 1.37 3.79
CA MET A 183 -10.33 0.88 5.03
C MET A 183 -11.21 -0.36 4.83
N GLN A 184 -11.74 -0.60 3.64
CA GLN A 184 -12.58 -1.75 3.34
C GLN A 184 -11.83 -2.87 2.59
N GLY A 185 -10.56 -2.63 2.22
CA GLY A 185 -9.77 -3.57 1.44
C GLY A 185 -10.33 -3.80 0.03
N LEU A 186 -11.01 -2.81 -0.55
CA LEU A 186 -11.65 -2.92 -1.86
C LEU A 186 -10.72 -2.44 -2.96
N ASP A 187 -10.68 -3.19 -4.07
CA ASP A 187 -10.16 -2.67 -5.33
C ASP A 187 -11.18 -1.77 -6.06
N LEU A 188 -10.78 -1.20 -7.19
CA LEU A 188 -11.59 -0.24 -7.94
C LEU A 188 -12.86 -0.88 -8.57
N VAL A 189 -12.79 -2.15 -8.95
CA VAL A 189 -13.93 -2.89 -9.54
C VAL A 189 -14.93 -3.24 -8.45
N GLN A 190 -14.45 -3.73 -7.31
CA GLN A 190 -15.26 -4.03 -6.13
C GLN A 190 -15.94 -2.78 -5.56
N ALA A 191 -15.24 -1.65 -5.54
CA ALA A 191 -15.83 -0.36 -5.18
C ALA A 191 -16.96 0.03 -6.14
N ALA A 192 -16.74 -0.08 -7.46
CA ALA A 192 -17.78 0.21 -8.46
C ALA A 192 -19.00 -0.73 -8.32
N GLN A 193 -18.78 -2.03 -8.13
CA GLN A 193 -19.84 -3.01 -7.86
C GLN A 193 -20.66 -2.63 -6.61
N SER A 194 -19.98 -2.30 -5.51
CA SER A 194 -20.65 -1.92 -4.25
C SER A 194 -21.51 -0.68 -4.42
N LEU A 195 -21.03 0.34 -5.14
CA LEU A 195 -21.80 1.57 -5.41
C LEU A 195 -22.97 1.29 -6.37
N ALA A 196 -22.78 0.43 -7.38
CA ALA A 196 -23.83 0.05 -8.31
C ALA A 196 -24.96 -0.71 -7.61
N VAL A 197 -24.64 -1.62 -6.67
CA VAL A 197 -25.61 -2.30 -5.79
C VAL A 197 -26.37 -1.30 -4.92
N GLN A 198 -25.68 -0.30 -4.35
CA GLN A 198 -26.32 0.73 -3.53
C GLN A 198 -27.33 1.56 -4.35
N LEU A 199 -26.99 1.90 -5.59
CA LEU A 199 -27.88 2.65 -6.50
C LEU A 199 -29.02 1.81 -7.07
N SER A 200 -28.80 0.51 -7.30
CA SER A 200 -29.77 -0.37 -7.93
C SER A 200 -30.74 -1.01 -6.95
N GLY A 201 -30.29 -1.25 -5.71
CA GLY A 201 -30.97 -2.13 -4.75
C GLY A 201 -30.92 -3.62 -5.15
N ASP A 202 -30.18 -3.98 -6.19
CA ASP A 202 -30.07 -5.34 -6.73
C ASP A 202 -28.70 -5.95 -6.40
N GLY A 203 -28.71 -6.97 -5.55
CA GLY A 203 -27.51 -7.68 -5.12
C GLY A 203 -26.86 -8.52 -6.22
N ALA A 204 -27.56 -8.82 -7.32
CA ALA A 204 -26.95 -9.56 -8.44
C ALA A 204 -25.81 -8.77 -9.10
N VAL A 205 -25.92 -7.42 -9.10
CA VAL A 205 -24.92 -6.50 -9.65
C VAL A 205 -23.56 -6.63 -8.95
N ALA A 206 -23.50 -7.18 -7.74
CA ALA A 206 -22.24 -7.43 -7.04
C ALA A 206 -21.34 -8.45 -7.75
N LEU A 207 -21.90 -9.27 -8.64
CA LEU A 207 -21.18 -10.30 -9.39
C LEU A 207 -20.79 -9.85 -10.81
N ASP A 208 -21.33 -8.72 -11.27
CA ASP A 208 -21.14 -8.21 -12.61
C ASP A 208 -19.74 -7.59 -12.77
N SER A 209 -19.12 -7.80 -13.92
CA SER A 209 -17.91 -7.08 -14.32
C SER A 209 -18.19 -5.57 -14.50
N ALA A 210 -17.14 -4.75 -14.52
CA ALA A 210 -17.29 -3.31 -14.76
C ALA A 210 -17.94 -3.00 -16.13
N ARG A 211 -17.71 -3.84 -17.15
CA ARG A 211 -18.38 -3.72 -18.45
C ARG A 211 -19.87 -4.04 -18.35
N GLU A 212 -20.24 -5.13 -17.68
CA GLU A 212 -21.65 -5.48 -17.49
C GLU A 212 -22.41 -4.41 -16.69
N ILE A 213 -21.76 -3.82 -15.67
CA ILE A 213 -22.28 -2.65 -14.94
C ILE A 213 -22.53 -1.47 -15.89
N ALA A 214 -21.56 -1.14 -16.76
CA ALA A 214 -21.73 -0.05 -17.72
C ALA A 214 -22.85 -0.33 -18.73
N ASP A 215 -22.91 -1.55 -19.27
CA ASP A 215 -23.94 -2.00 -20.21
C ASP A 215 -25.35 -1.99 -19.59
N ALA A 216 -25.45 -2.15 -18.27
CA ALA A 216 -26.71 -2.01 -17.50
C ALA A 216 -27.16 -0.55 -17.30
N GLY A 217 -26.45 0.42 -17.88
CA GLY A 217 -26.80 1.84 -17.88
C GLY A 217 -26.21 2.65 -16.72
N PHE A 218 -25.20 2.11 -16.03
CA PHE A 218 -24.42 2.86 -15.06
C PHE A 218 -23.26 3.58 -15.75
N THR A 219 -22.82 4.70 -15.20
CA THR A 219 -21.58 5.37 -15.61
C THR A 219 -20.59 5.31 -14.47
N ILE A 220 -19.44 4.68 -14.70
CA ILE A 220 -18.34 4.63 -13.72
C ILE A 220 -17.46 5.86 -13.97
N TYR A 221 -17.26 6.66 -12.94
CA TYR A 221 -16.38 7.83 -12.95
C TYR A 221 -15.17 7.57 -12.05
N ARG A 222 -14.08 8.24 -12.40
CA ARG A 222 -12.90 8.38 -11.55
C ARG A 222 -12.60 9.85 -11.30
N TYR A 223 -11.96 10.14 -10.17
CA TYR A 223 -11.39 11.45 -9.88
C TYR A 223 -10.05 11.31 -9.17
N THR A 224 -9.22 12.34 -9.30
CA THR A 224 -7.95 12.43 -8.56
C THR A 224 -8.24 13.09 -7.21
N PRO A 225 -8.08 12.38 -6.09
CA PRO A 225 -8.36 12.95 -4.77
C PRO A 225 -7.22 13.87 -4.32
N VAL A 226 -7.57 14.90 -3.56
CA VAL A 226 -6.66 15.61 -2.66
C VAL A 226 -7.09 15.27 -1.23
N SER A 227 -6.24 14.53 -0.53
CA SER A 227 -6.52 14.06 0.84
C SER A 227 -5.70 14.87 1.85
N ILE A 228 -6.37 15.36 2.89
CA ILE A 228 -5.77 16.12 4.00
C ILE A 228 -6.24 15.49 5.30
N ALA A 229 -5.32 15.22 6.23
CA ALA A 229 -5.69 14.68 7.54
C ALA A 229 -4.85 15.26 8.67
N GLN A 230 -5.41 15.22 9.88
CA GLN A 230 -4.66 15.42 11.12
C GLN A 230 -3.95 14.12 11.50
N PRO A 231 -2.60 14.07 11.57
CA PRO A 231 -1.87 12.86 11.97
C PRO A 231 -2.04 12.53 13.46
N GLY A 232 -2.50 13.49 14.25
CA GLY A 232 -2.76 13.33 15.68
C GLY A 232 -3.47 14.54 16.27
N VAL A 233 -3.97 14.39 17.49
CA VAL A 233 -4.67 15.45 18.22
C VAL A 233 -3.76 16.66 18.44
N GLY A 234 -4.28 17.86 18.14
CA GLY A 234 -3.54 19.12 18.28
C GLY A 234 -2.42 19.34 17.27
N LEU A 235 -2.18 18.38 16.36
CA LEU A 235 -1.25 18.55 15.24
C LEU A 235 -1.96 19.29 14.10
N GLY A 236 -1.18 20.01 13.29
CA GLY A 236 -1.68 20.63 12.07
C GLY A 236 -2.12 19.58 11.05
N ALA A 237 -2.94 20.00 10.08
CA ALA A 237 -3.32 19.15 8.97
C ALA A 237 -2.17 18.94 7.98
N GLU A 238 -2.01 17.73 7.46
CA GLU A 238 -1.00 17.36 6.48
C GLU A 238 -1.67 16.76 5.23
N PHE A 239 -1.04 16.97 4.06
CA PHE A 239 -1.46 16.30 2.82
C PHE A 239 -1.05 14.83 2.83
N LEU A 240 -1.94 13.96 2.36
CA LEU A 240 -1.70 12.54 2.19
C LEU A 240 -1.62 12.19 0.69
N ASP A 241 -0.75 11.25 0.34
CA ASP A 241 -0.70 10.59 -0.96
C ASP A 241 -0.96 9.08 -0.74
N ARG A 242 -2.00 8.54 -1.38
CA ARG A 242 -2.40 7.11 -1.31
C ARG A 242 -2.63 6.56 0.11
N GLY A 243 -3.15 7.37 1.02
CA GLY A 243 -3.38 6.97 2.41
C GLY A 243 -2.12 6.98 3.30
N GLY A 244 -1.02 7.61 2.86
CA GLY A 244 0.19 7.85 3.66
C GLY A 244 0.73 9.28 3.51
N ARG A 245 1.69 9.68 4.36
CA ARG A 245 2.33 11.00 4.29
C ARG A 245 3.32 11.07 3.11
N LEU A 246 3.28 12.15 2.35
CA LEU A 246 4.28 12.42 1.31
C LEU A 246 5.59 12.93 1.94
N ILE A 247 6.69 12.17 1.76
CA ILE A 247 8.04 12.57 2.19
C ILE A 247 8.75 13.22 1.00
N GLN A 248 9.00 14.53 1.06
CA GLN A 248 9.76 15.22 0.02
C GLN A 248 11.21 14.71 -0.01
N PRO A 249 11.91 14.70 -1.17
CA PRO A 249 13.32 14.29 -1.23
C PRO A 249 14.23 15.05 -0.25
N ALA A 250 13.92 16.30 0.06
CA ALA A 250 14.64 17.11 1.05
C ALA A 250 14.42 16.65 2.51
N GLU A 251 13.33 15.92 2.80
CA GLU A 251 13.04 15.30 4.09
C GLU A 251 13.72 13.93 4.26
N ILE A 252 14.23 13.34 3.17
CA ILE A 252 15.04 12.12 3.23
C ILE A 252 16.43 12.50 3.72
N SER A 253 16.65 12.24 5.01
CA SER A 253 17.92 12.46 5.68
C SER A 253 18.36 11.15 6.31
N THR A 254 19.67 11.02 6.60
CA THR A 254 20.16 9.87 7.38
C THR A 254 19.38 9.71 8.69
N ARG A 255 18.98 10.82 9.34
CA ARG A 255 18.20 10.78 10.57
C ARG A 255 16.80 10.20 10.36
N SER A 256 16.06 10.63 9.33
CA SER A 256 14.72 10.11 9.06
C SER A 256 14.75 8.66 8.61
N LEU A 257 15.77 8.24 7.87
CA LEU A 257 16.00 6.83 7.53
C LEU A 257 16.29 5.98 8.78
N MET A 258 17.06 6.49 9.74
CA MET A 258 17.29 5.79 11.01
C MET A 258 16.05 5.71 11.88
N GLN A 259 15.23 6.77 11.93
CA GLN A 259 13.94 6.74 12.62
C GLN A 259 12.97 5.75 11.98
N LEU A 260 12.94 5.68 10.64
CA LEU A 260 12.16 4.68 9.91
C LEU A 260 12.64 3.27 10.22
N ALA A 261 13.95 3.02 10.18
CA ALA A 261 14.53 1.72 10.52
C ALA A 261 14.22 1.31 11.97
N GLU A 262 14.31 2.25 12.92
CA GLU A 262 13.90 2.03 14.31
C GLU A 262 12.41 1.71 14.43
N GLY A 263 11.55 2.42 13.71
CA GLY A 263 10.10 2.17 13.67
C GLY A 263 9.77 0.79 13.11
N ILE A 264 10.42 0.37 12.03
CA ILE A 264 10.28 -0.97 11.45
C ILE A 264 10.75 -2.04 12.44
N ALA A 265 11.92 -1.85 13.06
CA ALA A 265 12.45 -2.80 14.04
C ALA A 265 11.54 -2.92 15.27
N ALA A 266 10.99 -1.80 15.76
CA ALA A 266 10.02 -1.80 16.84
C ALA A 266 8.73 -2.55 16.44
N HIS A 267 8.22 -2.31 15.22
CA HIS A 267 7.05 -2.99 14.71
C HIS A 267 7.25 -4.52 14.61
N LEU A 268 8.33 -4.96 13.95
CA LEU A 268 8.64 -6.39 13.80
C LEU A 268 8.79 -7.11 15.15
N ARG A 269 9.34 -6.43 16.16
CA ARG A 269 9.43 -6.98 17.51
C ARG A 269 8.07 -7.16 18.19
N VAL A 270 7.13 -6.25 17.96
CA VAL A 270 5.76 -6.34 18.50
C VAL A 270 4.96 -7.44 17.80
N GLN A 271 5.29 -7.77 16.55
CA GLN A 271 4.66 -8.86 15.78
C GLN A 271 5.05 -10.28 16.25
N ARG A 272 5.95 -10.40 17.24
CA ARG A 272 6.30 -11.71 17.80
C ARG A 272 5.09 -12.43 18.37
N TRP A 273 5.11 -13.76 18.24
CA TRP A 273 4.13 -14.59 18.91
C TRP A 273 4.21 -14.34 20.43
N ALA A 274 3.05 -14.19 21.06
CA ALA A 274 2.97 -13.89 22.50
C ALA A 274 2.54 -15.11 23.34
N GLY A 275 2.22 -16.22 22.67
CA GLY A 275 1.84 -17.47 23.34
C GLY A 275 3.05 -18.24 23.85
N ILE A 276 2.78 -19.42 24.41
CA ILE A 276 3.81 -20.30 24.97
C ILE A 276 4.49 -21.16 23.91
N GLU A 277 3.85 -21.29 22.75
CA GLU A 277 4.35 -21.99 21.57
C GLU A 277 5.54 -21.23 20.98
N ARG A 278 6.45 -21.98 20.36
CA ARG A 278 7.67 -21.42 19.75
C ARG A 278 7.44 -20.94 18.31
N TYR A 279 6.32 -20.26 18.05
CA TYR A 279 6.17 -19.57 16.77
C TYR A 279 7.01 -18.28 16.79
N GLY A 280 7.73 -17.99 15.71
CA GLY A 280 8.57 -16.78 15.68
C GLY A 280 7.74 -15.50 15.54
N LEU A 281 6.92 -15.40 14.48
CA LEU A 281 6.07 -14.22 14.20
C LEU A 281 4.62 -14.61 13.85
N ARG A 282 3.71 -13.67 14.13
CA ARG A 282 2.36 -13.68 13.56
C ARG A 282 2.39 -13.19 12.11
N GLY A 283 1.43 -13.62 11.31
CA GLY A 283 1.28 -13.09 9.95
C GLY A 283 0.75 -11.65 9.92
N THR A 284 0.39 -11.19 8.73
CA THR A 284 -0.01 -9.78 8.52
C THR A 284 -1.30 -9.46 9.28
N LEU A 285 -1.29 -8.39 10.07
CA LEU A 285 -2.49 -7.88 10.74
C LEU A 285 -3.42 -7.26 9.71
N ASP A 286 -4.62 -7.80 9.61
CA ASP A 286 -5.74 -7.16 8.95
C ASP A 286 -6.31 -6.08 9.89
N PRO A 287 -6.18 -4.78 9.54
CA PRO A 287 -6.63 -3.69 10.41
C PRO A 287 -8.16 -3.62 10.52
N ILE A 288 -8.90 -4.26 9.61
CA ILE A 288 -10.36 -4.26 9.59
C ILE A 288 -10.88 -5.26 10.61
N THR A 289 -10.38 -6.49 10.56
CA THR A 289 -10.85 -7.57 11.42
C THR A 289 -10.07 -7.67 12.74
N GLY A 290 -8.91 -7.01 12.82
CA GLY A 290 -7.99 -7.12 13.95
C GLY A 290 -7.32 -8.50 14.05
N LYS A 291 -7.40 -9.32 12.99
CA LYS A 291 -6.87 -10.69 12.96
C LYS A 291 -5.60 -10.75 12.12
N HIS A 292 -4.72 -11.69 12.47
CA HIS A 292 -3.55 -11.98 11.65
C HIS A 292 -3.90 -13.02 10.57
N SER A 293 -3.47 -12.78 9.34
CA SER A 293 -3.66 -13.69 8.21
C SER A 293 -2.36 -13.84 7.41
N PRO A 294 -1.77 -15.05 7.33
CA PRO A 294 -2.09 -16.22 8.15
C PRO A 294 -1.88 -15.97 9.66
N THR A 295 -2.38 -16.85 10.53
CA THR A 295 -2.20 -16.71 11.99
C THR A 295 -0.72 -16.68 12.38
N ILE A 296 0.07 -17.53 11.73
CA ILE A 296 1.53 -17.66 11.91
C ILE A 296 2.17 -17.23 10.59
N ALA A 297 3.19 -16.38 10.66
CA ALA A 297 3.93 -15.96 9.48
C ALA A 297 4.63 -17.15 8.81
N SER A 298 4.72 -17.12 7.48
CA SER A 298 5.49 -18.10 6.71
C SER A 298 6.97 -18.09 7.09
N VAL A 299 7.70 -19.17 6.77
CA VAL A 299 9.15 -19.26 7.00
C VAL A 299 9.89 -18.08 6.35
N PHE A 300 9.49 -17.69 5.14
CA PHE A 300 10.05 -16.52 4.45
C PHE A 300 9.85 -15.22 5.23
N GLU A 301 8.62 -14.92 5.66
CA GLU A 301 8.30 -13.70 6.42
C GLU A 301 9.07 -13.66 7.75
N GLN A 302 9.17 -14.79 8.46
CA GLN A 302 9.95 -14.91 9.68
C GLN A 302 11.45 -14.72 9.44
N GLY A 303 12.00 -15.36 8.39
CA GLY A 303 13.41 -15.26 8.02
C GLY A 303 13.83 -13.85 7.61
N ILE A 304 13.02 -13.16 6.79
CA ILE A 304 13.34 -11.80 6.34
C ILE A 304 13.19 -10.77 7.46
N ALA A 305 12.23 -10.95 8.36
CA ALA A 305 12.10 -10.11 9.54
C ALA A 305 13.28 -10.31 10.52
N ALA A 306 13.73 -11.55 10.71
CA ALA A 306 14.93 -11.84 11.48
C ALA A 306 16.17 -11.19 10.87
N TYR A 307 16.35 -11.26 9.55
CA TYR A 307 17.41 -10.57 8.83
C TYR A 307 17.34 -9.05 9.08
N ALA A 308 16.18 -8.42 8.88
CA ALA A 308 16.00 -6.99 9.06
C ALA A 308 16.33 -6.52 10.50
N LEU A 309 15.93 -7.30 11.51
CA LEU A 309 16.24 -7.02 12.91
C LEU A 309 17.74 -7.15 13.23
N LEU A 310 18.41 -8.15 12.65
CA LEU A 310 19.85 -8.36 12.83
C LEU A 310 20.68 -7.30 12.11
N ASP A 311 20.30 -6.96 10.87
CA ASP A 311 20.94 -5.91 10.07
C ASP A 311 20.80 -4.54 10.76
N TYR A 312 19.58 -4.14 11.14
CA TYR A 312 19.37 -2.93 11.95
C TYR A 312 20.19 -2.99 13.24
N GLY A 313 20.12 -4.11 13.95
CA GLY A 313 20.87 -4.34 15.17
C GLY A 313 22.40 -4.23 15.02
N SER A 314 22.95 -4.40 13.81
CA SER A 314 24.38 -4.26 13.52
C SER A 314 24.83 -2.80 13.41
N LEU A 315 23.89 -1.86 13.22
CA LEU A 315 24.18 -0.44 13.00
C LEU A 315 24.64 0.31 14.26
N GLY A 316 24.47 -0.27 15.45
CA GLY A 316 24.88 0.39 16.69
C GLY A 316 24.71 -0.44 17.96
N GLU A 317 24.99 0.18 19.10
CA GLU A 317 25.03 -0.47 20.43
C GLU A 317 23.97 0.05 21.41
N SER A 318 23.02 0.87 20.94
CA SER A 318 21.92 1.34 21.80
C SER A 318 21.03 0.17 22.26
N ALA A 319 20.22 0.40 23.30
CA ALA A 319 19.26 -0.60 23.78
C ALA A 319 18.31 -1.07 22.67
N SER A 320 17.88 -0.17 21.78
CA SER A 320 17.04 -0.48 20.61
C SER A 320 17.73 -1.50 19.69
N HIS A 321 19.01 -1.27 19.35
CA HIS A 321 19.81 -2.20 18.54
C HIS A 321 20.04 -3.55 19.22
N GLN A 322 20.36 -3.55 20.53
CA GLN A 322 20.56 -4.79 21.29
C GLN A 322 19.29 -5.65 21.32
N LEU A 323 18.13 -5.02 21.55
CA LEU A 323 16.84 -5.69 21.55
C LEU A 323 16.45 -6.19 20.17
N ALA A 324 16.81 -5.48 19.09
CA ALA A 324 16.61 -5.94 17.72
C ALA A 324 17.46 -7.19 17.43
N ARG A 325 18.77 -7.18 17.77
CA ARG A 325 19.64 -8.37 17.63
C ARG A 325 19.10 -9.56 18.41
N GLN A 326 18.62 -9.34 19.63
CA GLN A 326 18.01 -10.38 20.44
C GLN A 326 16.73 -10.93 19.79
N GLY A 327 15.84 -10.04 19.33
CA GLY A 327 14.60 -10.42 18.65
C GLY A 327 14.84 -11.26 17.39
N GLY A 328 15.78 -10.86 16.53
CA GLY A 328 16.14 -11.61 15.34
C GLY A 328 16.71 -13.00 15.64
N ARG A 329 17.58 -13.12 16.67
CA ARG A 329 18.10 -14.42 17.13
C ARG A 329 17.01 -15.34 17.66
N ASP A 330 16.06 -14.78 18.40
CA ASP A 330 14.98 -15.56 18.99
C ASP A 330 14.01 -16.06 17.92
N ILE A 331 13.66 -15.25 16.91
CA ILE A 331 12.87 -15.71 15.75
C ILE A 331 13.56 -16.88 15.05
N LEU A 332 14.89 -16.82 14.84
CA LEU A 332 15.63 -17.92 14.21
C LEU A 332 15.72 -19.17 15.11
N ARG A 333 15.77 -19.02 16.44
CA ARG A 333 15.72 -20.17 17.36
C ARG A 333 14.36 -20.85 17.34
N ASP A 334 13.30 -20.06 17.28
CA ASP A 334 11.93 -20.53 17.19
C ASP A 334 11.70 -21.28 15.86
N LEU A 335 12.11 -20.70 14.73
CA LEU A 335 12.07 -21.36 13.40
C LEU A 335 12.85 -22.67 13.32
N ALA A 336 13.84 -22.90 14.19
CA ALA A 336 14.56 -24.16 14.23
C ALA A 336 13.72 -25.31 14.80
N VAL A 337 12.64 -24.98 15.52
CA VAL A 337 11.73 -25.91 16.19
C VAL A 337 10.37 -25.82 15.54
N ARG A 338 10.02 -26.84 14.76
CA ARG A 338 8.71 -26.89 14.10
C ARG A 338 7.58 -27.13 15.11
N GLU A 339 6.66 -26.18 15.21
CA GLU A 339 5.43 -26.31 15.97
C GLU A 339 4.24 -26.79 15.11
N PRO A 340 3.16 -27.33 15.71
CA PRO A 340 1.98 -27.76 14.96
C PRO A 340 1.31 -26.61 14.17
N GLY A 341 1.13 -26.79 12.86
CA GLY A 341 0.51 -25.79 12.00
C GLY A 341 1.50 -24.86 11.29
N GLU A 342 2.81 -24.99 11.56
CA GLU A 342 3.85 -24.33 10.76
C GLU A 342 4.21 -25.13 9.50
N ASP A 343 4.47 -24.37 8.44
CA ASP A 343 5.10 -24.88 7.23
C ASP A 343 6.55 -25.29 7.54
N PRO A 344 6.99 -26.46 7.05
CA PRO A 344 8.38 -26.88 7.22
C PRO A 344 9.33 -26.01 6.40
N ILE A 345 10.56 -25.87 6.88
CA ILE A 345 11.66 -25.27 6.09
C ILE A 345 12.02 -26.17 4.91
N GLU A 346 11.91 -27.49 5.09
CA GLU A 346 12.15 -28.45 4.03
C GLU A 346 11.13 -28.30 2.91
N GLY A 347 11.61 -27.97 1.71
CA GLY A 347 10.78 -27.68 0.54
C GLY A 347 10.44 -26.20 0.35
N ASP A 348 10.76 -25.31 1.30
CA ASP A 348 10.67 -23.86 1.14
C ASP A 348 12.04 -23.23 0.89
N LEU A 349 12.45 -23.23 -0.39
CA LEU A 349 13.74 -22.67 -0.82
C LEU A 349 13.84 -21.16 -0.57
N ILE A 350 12.72 -20.44 -0.59
CA ILE A 350 12.66 -18.99 -0.41
C ILE A 350 12.83 -18.66 1.07
N GLY A 351 12.09 -19.37 1.93
CA GLY A 351 12.23 -19.31 3.38
C GLY A 351 13.62 -19.70 3.86
N ALA A 352 14.17 -20.81 3.34
CA ALA A 352 15.53 -21.24 3.65
C ALA A 352 16.59 -20.19 3.26
N ALA A 353 16.44 -19.53 2.12
CA ALA A 353 17.34 -18.47 1.68
C ALA A 353 17.30 -17.24 2.61
N ALA A 354 16.10 -16.80 3.02
CA ALA A 354 15.94 -15.69 3.97
C ALA A 354 16.53 -16.02 5.34
N CYS A 355 16.26 -17.22 5.87
CA CYS A 355 16.83 -17.69 7.13
C CYS A 355 18.36 -17.78 7.08
N ALA A 356 18.92 -18.26 5.96
CA ALA A 356 20.36 -18.33 5.78
C ALA A 356 21.02 -16.95 5.74
N ALA A 357 20.38 -15.98 5.09
CA ALA A 357 20.86 -14.61 5.10
C ALA A 357 20.84 -14.01 6.51
N ALA A 358 19.78 -14.24 7.28
CA ALA A 358 19.68 -13.81 8.67
C ALA A 358 20.76 -14.46 9.55
N LEU A 359 20.99 -15.77 9.41
CA LEU A 359 22.03 -16.50 10.15
C LEU A 359 23.44 -15.96 9.88
N ALA A 360 23.70 -15.46 8.66
CA ALA A 360 24.99 -14.87 8.30
C ALA A 360 25.27 -13.52 9.00
N GLU A 361 24.25 -12.86 9.58
CA GLU A 361 24.43 -11.67 10.42
C GLU A 361 24.85 -12.01 11.86
N ILE A 362 24.79 -13.28 12.25
CA ILE A 362 25.13 -13.73 13.60
C ILE A 362 26.58 -14.20 13.61
N ASP A 363 27.31 -13.83 14.68
CA ASP A 363 28.65 -14.36 14.93
C ASP A 363 28.67 -15.89 14.82
N PRO A 364 29.57 -16.47 13.99
CA PRO A 364 29.62 -17.92 13.77
C PRO A 364 29.82 -18.75 15.04
N GLY A 365 30.47 -18.20 16.06
CA GLY A 365 30.63 -18.84 17.36
C GLY A 365 29.29 -18.97 18.09
N ILE A 366 28.44 -17.95 18.04
CA ILE A 366 27.08 -18.01 18.60
C ILE A 366 26.24 -19.07 17.88
N VAL A 367 26.25 -19.08 16.55
CA VAL A 367 25.51 -20.08 15.74
C VAL A 367 25.99 -21.49 16.06
N SER A 368 27.30 -21.69 16.23
CA SER A 368 27.88 -23.01 16.50
C SER A 368 27.61 -23.52 17.92
N ASN A 369 27.45 -22.61 18.89
CA ASN A 369 27.21 -22.94 20.29
C ASN A 369 25.72 -23.11 20.64
N ALA A 370 24.80 -22.62 19.81
CA ALA A 370 23.35 -22.81 19.98
C ALA A 370 22.87 -23.97 19.10
N ALA A 371 22.39 -25.06 19.72
CA ALA A 371 22.01 -26.28 19.00
C ALA A 371 20.91 -26.03 17.96
N GLU A 372 19.92 -25.19 18.31
CA GLU A 372 18.80 -24.79 17.46
C GLU A 372 19.28 -24.04 16.22
N LEU A 373 20.15 -23.02 16.39
CA LEU A 373 20.67 -22.24 15.27
C LEU A 373 21.59 -23.07 14.37
N LYS A 374 22.36 -23.98 14.96
CA LYS A 374 23.19 -24.93 14.20
C LYS A 374 22.32 -25.85 13.34
N GLN A 375 21.23 -26.38 13.90
CA GLN A 375 20.27 -27.21 13.18
C GLN A 375 19.60 -26.42 12.04
N LEU A 376 19.12 -25.21 12.33
CA LEU A 376 18.52 -24.34 11.31
C LEU A 376 19.49 -24.07 10.15
N ARG A 377 20.75 -23.74 10.46
CA ARG A 377 21.79 -23.56 9.43
C ARG A 377 21.95 -24.80 8.57
N GLU A 378 22.00 -25.99 9.18
CA GLU A 378 22.14 -27.25 8.45
C GLU A 378 20.95 -27.50 7.49
N MET A 379 19.72 -27.24 7.94
CA MET A 379 18.52 -27.36 7.11
C MET A 379 18.55 -26.37 5.94
N CYS A 380 18.84 -25.09 6.20
CA CYS A 380 18.88 -24.08 5.14
C CYS A 380 19.96 -24.38 4.09
N VAL A 381 21.17 -24.76 4.53
CA VAL A 381 22.28 -25.11 3.61
C VAL A 381 21.93 -26.32 2.76
N GLN A 382 21.30 -27.35 3.35
CA GLN A 382 20.87 -28.54 2.62
C GLN A 382 19.82 -28.21 1.57
N GLU A 383 18.85 -27.36 1.91
CA GLU A 383 17.77 -26.99 1.01
C GLU A 383 18.29 -26.12 -0.14
N MET A 384 19.08 -25.09 0.15
CA MET A 384 19.69 -24.25 -0.89
C MET A 384 20.68 -25.00 -1.81
N ALA A 385 21.35 -26.05 -1.32
CA ALA A 385 22.22 -26.87 -2.17
C ALA A 385 21.46 -27.59 -3.30
N ARG A 386 20.13 -27.73 -3.17
CA ARG A 386 19.26 -28.27 -4.22
C ARG A 386 18.79 -27.21 -5.22
N ALA A 387 18.93 -25.92 -4.87
CA ALA A 387 18.35 -24.83 -5.65
C ALA A 387 19.09 -24.55 -6.96
N TYR A 388 20.39 -24.82 -7.00
CA TYR A 388 21.25 -24.48 -8.14
C TYR A 388 22.41 -25.47 -8.28
N VAL A 389 22.67 -25.90 -9.51
CA VAL A 389 23.82 -26.75 -9.86
C VAL A 389 24.66 -26.04 -10.91
N ASP A 390 25.96 -25.87 -10.65
CA ASP A 390 26.86 -25.20 -11.59
C ASP A 390 26.90 -25.94 -12.94
N GLY A 391 26.88 -25.16 -14.03
CA GLY A 391 26.75 -25.66 -15.40
C GLY A 391 25.36 -26.14 -15.82
N VAL A 392 24.43 -26.38 -14.88
CA VAL A 392 23.03 -26.78 -15.18
C VAL A 392 22.07 -25.60 -15.02
N GLY A 393 22.20 -24.83 -13.94
CA GLY A 393 21.32 -23.70 -13.62
C GLY A 393 20.46 -23.91 -12.38
N PHE A 394 19.43 -23.08 -12.24
CA PHE A 394 18.45 -23.20 -11.16
C PHE A 394 17.54 -24.41 -11.37
N HIS A 395 17.21 -25.08 -10.27
CA HIS A 395 16.19 -26.12 -10.27
C HIS A 395 14.83 -25.53 -10.70
N GLU A 396 14.03 -26.33 -11.39
CA GLU A 396 12.72 -25.91 -11.93
C GLU A 396 11.70 -25.51 -10.84
N SER A 397 11.90 -26.00 -9.62
CA SER A 397 11.10 -25.60 -8.46
C SER A 397 11.41 -24.20 -7.94
N VAL A 398 12.46 -23.52 -8.42
CA VAL A 398 12.77 -22.13 -8.02
C VAL A 398 12.06 -21.17 -8.98
N PRO A 399 11.01 -20.45 -8.54
CA PRO A 399 10.30 -19.49 -9.38
C PRO A 399 11.26 -18.43 -9.94
N GLY A 400 11.07 -18.03 -11.20
CA GLY A 400 11.95 -17.08 -11.89
C GLY A 400 12.23 -15.80 -11.09
N GLY A 401 11.19 -15.23 -10.47
CA GLY A 401 11.34 -14.05 -9.61
C GLY A 401 12.14 -14.30 -8.33
N ALA A 402 12.09 -15.51 -7.75
CA ALA A 402 12.72 -15.83 -6.48
C ALA A 402 14.21 -16.16 -6.60
N ARG A 403 14.71 -16.40 -7.83
CA ARG A 403 16.10 -16.79 -8.09
C ARG A 403 17.12 -15.79 -7.54
N GLY A 404 16.78 -14.49 -7.55
CA GLY A 404 17.63 -13.43 -6.99
C GLY A 404 17.85 -13.59 -5.48
N LEU A 405 16.76 -13.75 -4.73
CA LEU A 405 16.81 -13.97 -3.29
C LEU A 405 17.54 -15.27 -2.94
N VAL A 406 17.26 -16.35 -3.66
CA VAL A 406 17.90 -17.65 -3.43
C VAL A 406 19.41 -17.58 -3.69
N ALA A 407 19.84 -16.95 -4.79
CA ALA A 407 21.26 -16.74 -5.08
C ALA A 407 21.95 -15.89 -4.00
N TRP A 408 21.27 -14.86 -3.49
CA TRP A 408 21.75 -14.06 -2.38
C TRP A 408 21.89 -14.88 -1.10
N GLY A 409 20.87 -15.67 -0.74
CA GLY A 409 20.92 -16.59 0.41
C GLY A 409 22.06 -17.60 0.31
N MET A 410 22.28 -18.20 -0.87
CA MET A 410 23.43 -19.09 -1.13
C MET A 410 24.77 -18.37 -0.91
N LEU A 411 24.90 -17.12 -1.39
CA LEU A 411 26.10 -16.33 -1.21
C LEU A 411 26.36 -16.03 0.28
N ARG A 412 25.33 -15.63 1.04
CA ARG A 412 25.43 -15.45 2.49
C ARG A 412 25.81 -16.76 3.18
N ALA A 413 25.21 -17.88 2.80
CA ALA A 413 25.51 -19.19 3.34
C ALA A 413 26.94 -19.67 3.10
N SER A 414 27.53 -19.34 1.95
CA SER A 414 28.94 -19.65 1.65
C SER A 414 29.94 -19.00 2.61
N THR A 415 29.52 -17.99 3.37
CA THR A 415 30.37 -17.34 4.39
C THR A 415 30.33 -18.04 5.75
N MET A 416 29.28 -18.85 6.00
CA MET A 416 29.04 -19.51 7.29
C MET A 416 29.19 -21.03 7.25
N ASP A 417 29.09 -21.67 6.08
CA ASP A 417 29.18 -23.12 5.93
C ASP A 417 29.95 -23.53 4.67
N ALA A 418 31.03 -24.30 4.85
CA ALA A 418 31.91 -24.72 3.77
C ALA A 418 31.26 -25.70 2.78
N ARG A 419 30.11 -26.31 3.12
CA ARG A 419 29.34 -27.14 2.18
C ARG A 419 28.70 -26.32 1.07
N MET A 420 28.48 -25.02 1.31
CA MET A 420 28.01 -24.09 0.30
C MET A 420 29.20 -23.44 -0.39
N ASP A 421 29.61 -24.01 -1.53
CA ASP A 421 30.74 -23.49 -2.29
C ASP A 421 30.46 -22.06 -2.82
N ARG A 422 31.39 -21.13 -2.52
CA ARG A 422 31.28 -19.73 -2.94
C ARG A 422 31.33 -19.57 -4.46
N ALA A 423 32.07 -20.42 -5.17
CA ALA A 423 32.13 -20.33 -6.63
C ALA A 423 30.77 -20.69 -7.25
N THR A 424 30.12 -21.73 -6.73
CA THR A 424 28.75 -22.13 -7.08
C THR A 424 27.74 -21.03 -6.77
N ALA A 425 27.79 -20.41 -5.58
CA ALA A 425 26.89 -19.31 -5.24
C ALA A 425 27.06 -18.09 -6.18
N LEU A 426 28.30 -17.74 -6.54
CA LEU A 426 28.57 -16.67 -7.51
C LEU A 426 28.10 -17.04 -8.93
N ALA A 427 28.13 -18.32 -9.32
CA ALA A 427 27.57 -18.79 -10.58
C ALA A 427 26.04 -18.62 -10.61
N ALA A 428 25.35 -18.92 -9.50
CA ALA A 428 23.92 -18.69 -9.34
C ALA A 428 23.58 -17.20 -9.53
N VAL A 429 24.28 -16.29 -8.85
CA VAL A 429 24.10 -14.82 -9.01
C VAL A 429 24.28 -14.40 -10.47
N ARG A 430 25.32 -14.89 -11.15
CA ARG A 430 25.52 -14.59 -12.58
C ARG A 430 24.42 -15.15 -13.48
N SER A 431 23.84 -16.32 -13.15
CA SER A 431 22.68 -16.84 -13.88
C SER A 431 21.46 -15.94 -13.73
N VAL A 432 21.20 -15.40 -12.53
CA VAL A 432 20.08 -14.46 -12.31
C VAL A 432 20.17 -13.27 -13.26
N PHE A 433 21.33 -12.60 -13.34
CA PHE A 433 21.52 -11.45 -14.23
C PHE A 433 21.44 -11.78 -15.73
N ARG A 434 21.64 -13.05 -16.11
CA ARG A 434 21.54 -13.49 -17.52
C ARG A 434 20.13 -13.92 -17.91
N GLU A 435 19.39 -14.54 -16.99
CA GLU A 435 18.16 -15.28 -17.31
C GLU A 435 16.89 -14.58 -16.83
N VAL A 436 16.96 -13.73 -15.80
CA VAL A 436 15.77 -13.09 -15.23
C VAL A 436 15.59 -11.70 -15.84
N PRO A 437 14.44 -11.42 -16.49
CA PRO A 437 14.15 -10.10 -17.04
C PRO A 437 14.20 -9.01 -15.96
N ALA A 438 14.70 -7.82 -16.30
CA ALA A 438 14.82 -6.71 -15.34
C ALA A 438 13.49 -6.35 -14.63
N ALA A 439 12.37 -6.47 -15.34
CA ALA A 439 11.03 -6.24 -14.78
C ALA A 439 10.63 -7.25 -13.67
N GLN A 440 11.28 -8.42 -13.62
CA GLN A 440 11.06 -9.44 -12.60
C GLN A 440 12.10 -9.40 -11.47
N LEU A 441 13.19 -8.62 -11.62
CA LEU A 441 14.19 -8.42 -10.58
C LEU A 441 13.72 -7.42 -9.50
N VAL A 442 12.90 -6.44 -9.90
CA VAL A 442 12.46 -5.33 -9.03
C VAL A 442 11.18 -5.66 -8.26
N THR A 443 10.35 -6.60 -8.74
CA THR A 443 9.07 -6.95 -8.10
C THR A 443 9.20 -7.91 -6.91
N GLN A 444 10.41 -8.27 -6.51
CA GLN A 444 10.69 -9.28 -5.45
C GLN A 444 11.65 -8.78 -4.35
N MET A 445 12.09 -7.52 -4.42
CA MET A 445 12.65 -6.80 -3.27
C MET A 445 11.59 -5.88 -2.73
#